data_AF-A0A7R9AIE8-F1
#
_entry.id   AF-A0A7R9AIE8-F1
#
_cell.length_a   1.000
_cell.length_b   1.000
_cell.length_c   1.000
_cell.angle_alpha   90.00
_cell.angle_beta   90.00
_cell.angle_gamma   90.00
#
_symmetry.space_group_name_H-M   'P 1'
#
loop_
_entity.id
_entity.type
_entity.pdbx_description
1 polymer ?
#
loop_
_entity_poly.entity_id
_entity_poly.type
_entity_poly.pdbx_seq_one_letter_code
_entity_poly.pdbx_strand_id
1 'polypeptide(L)'
;HNAKVIVVKVGSSLVTNNGNGLDQAAIVAWAAQIASIVKQGKQVVLVSSGAVAEGMQRLGWKKRPTAVNELQAAAAVGQMGLVQMYERCFAEHDLHTAQQGLFSADPRKDPQAQFVNHAIAGDTALEQMAGGAGSSVGTGGMLTKILAAKRAARSGAHTVIASGREKDVLLRLSAGEAIGTHLEATQMKTAARKQWLADHLRTTGKLILDAGAVKVLKQEGKSLLPIGVVAVEGYFERGDVVACVDTNGAEIARGLVNYSASETARILKKPSSEIEKILGYVDEAELIHRDSLIVM
;
A
#
# COMPACT_ATOMS: atom_id res chain seq x y z
N HIS A 1 -18.70 -4.07 11.79
CA HIS A 1 -18.34 -4.34 13.20
C HIS A 1 -16.94 -4.96 13.38
N ASN A 2 -16.59 -6.11 12.79
CA ASN A 2 -15.33 -6.83 13.07
C ASN A 2 -14.09 -6.46 12.21
N ALA A 3 -14.09 -5.30 11.55
CA ALA A 3 -12.93 -4.92 10.73
C ALA A 3 -11.75 -4.47 11.62
N LYS A 4 -10.64 -5.22 11.60
CA LYS A 4 -9.39 -4.87 12.32
C LYS A 4 -8.59 -3.77 11.62
N VAL A 5 -8.61 -3.75 10.29
CA VAL A 5 -7.94 -2.75 9.44
C VAL A 5 -9.00 -2.01 8.65
N ILE A 6 -8.97 -0.69 8.68
CA ILE A 6 -9.95 0.20 8.04
C ILE A 6 -9.21 1.19 7.14
N VAL A 7 -9.60 1.25 5.87
CA VAL A 7 -9.13 2.30 4.95
C VAL A 7 -10.22 3.37 4.87
N VAL A 8 -9.91 4.58 5.33
CA VAL A 8 -10.83 5.73 5.28
C VAL A 8 -10.43 6.62 4.12
N LYS A 9 -11.32 6.77 3.13
CA LYS A 9 -11.10 7.68 2.00
C LYS A 9 -11.97 8.92 2.13
N VAL A 10 -11.35 10.09 2.23
CA VAL A 10 -12.06 11.37 2.31
C VAL A 10 -11.91 12.15 1.00
N GLY A 11 -13.03 12.60 0.43
CA GLY A 11 -13.07 13.34 -0.83
C GLY A 11 -12.79 14.83 -0.65
N SER A 12 -12.38 15.51 -1.74
CA SER A 12 -11.99 16.93 -1.69
C SER A 12 -13.06 17.82 -1.06
N SER A 13 -14.34 17.64 -1.42
CA SER A 13 -15.46 18.45 -0.91
C SER A 13 -15.73 18.32 0.59
N LEU A 14 -15.05 17.40 1.29
CA LEU A 14 -15.17 17.17 2.74
C LEU A 14 -13.94 17.66 3.52
N VAL A 15 -12.91 18.14 2.82
CA VAL A 15 -11.64 18.61 3.41
C VAL A 15 -11.21 19.97 2.87
N THR A 16 -11.98 20.58 1.96
CA THR A 16 -11.67 21.86 1.34
C THR A 16 -12.79 22.87 1.54
N ASN A 17 -12.42 24.12 1.80
CA ASN A 17 -13.35 25.22 2.07
C ASN A 17 -13.70 26.00 0.78
N ASN A 18 -14.36 25.34 -0.18
CA ASN A 18 -14.94 25.95 -1.38
C ASN A 18 -14.03 26.95 -2.15
N GLY A 19 -12.73 26.63 -2.28
CA GLY A 19 -11.76 27.48 -2.98
C GLY A 19 -10.80 28.23 -2.06
N ASN A 20 -11.05 28.25 -0.76
CA ASN A 20 -10.16 28.82 0.27
C ASN A 20 -9.29 27.72 0.91
N GLY A 21 -8.70 26.87 0.07
CA GLY A 21 -7.88 25.70 0.45
C GLY A 21 -8.55 24.74 1.43
N LEU A 22 -7.86 24.37 2.50
CA LEU A 22 -8.30 23.31 3.43
C LEU A 22 -9.32 23.80 4.46
N ASP A 23 -10.29 22.94 4.74
CA ASP A 23 -11.23 23.12 5.86
C ASP A 23 -10.64 22.52 7.13
N GLN A 24 -10.02 23.36 7.94
CA GLN A 24 -9.36 22.93 9.17
C GLN A 24 -10.35 22.29 10.16
N ALA A 25 -11.55 22.84 10.30
CA ALA A 25 -12.54 22.31 11.25
C ALA A 25 -12.99 20.90 10.84
N ALA A 26 -13.18 20.67 9.53
CA ALA A 26 -13.48 19.35 9.01
C ALA A 26 -12.32 18.36 9.24
N ILE A 27 -11.08 18.77 8.97
CA ILE A 27 -9.89 17.90 9.17
C ILE A 27 -9.72 17.52 10.65
N VAL A 28 -9.90 18.48 11.58
CA VAL A 28 -9.91 18.21 13.02
C VAL A 28 -10.97 17.17 13.38
N ALA A 29 -12.19 17.31 12.85
CA ALA A 29 -13.26 16.35 13.11
C ALA A 29 -12.95 14.94 12.56
N TRP A 30 -12.30 14.85 11.39
CA TRP A 30 -11.86 13.57 10.84
C TRP A 30 -10.75 12.93 11.69
N ALA A 31 -9.75 13.71 12.09
CA ALA A 31 -8.65 13.25 12.93
C ALA A 31 -9.16 12.71 14.28
N ALA A 32 -10.08 13.43 14.93
CA ALA A 32 -10.67 13.02 16.21
C ALA A 32 -11.41 11.68 16.11
N GLN A 33 -12.24 11.50 15.07
CA GLN A 33 -12.95 10.23 14.86
C GLN A 33 -11.99 9.07 14.58
N ILE A 34 -10.99 9.28 13.71
CA ILE A 34 -9.96 8.28 13.43
C ILE A 34 -9.18 7.93 14.69
N ALA A 35 -8.80 8.92 15.49
CA ALA A 35 -8.06 8.71 16.73
C ALA A 35 -8.85 7.87 17.73
N SER A 36 -10.15 8.15 17.90
CA SER A 36 -11.02 7.33 18.74
C SER A 36 -11.13 5.89 18.24
N ILE A 37 -11.12 5.66 16.93
CA ILE A 37 -11.14 4.31 16.35
C ILE A 37 -9.80 3.58 16.58
N VAL A 38 -8.68 4.28 16.44
CA VAL A 38 -7.35 3.74 16.73
C VAL A 38 -7.21 3.35 18.20
N LYS A 39 -7.71 4.19 19.12
CA LYS A 39 -7.77 3.89 20.57
C LYS A 39 -8.61 2.66 20.91
N GLN A 40 -9.54 2.24 20.03
CA GLN A 40 -10.27 0.98 20.14
C GLN A 40 -9.48 -0.25 19.63
N GLY A 41 -8.18 -0.08 19.32
CA GLY A 41 -7.30 -1.15 18.84
C GLY A 41 -7.40 -1.45 17.35
N LYS A 42 -8.07 -0.60 16.57
CA LYS A 42 -8.18 -0.76 15.10
C LYS A 42 -7.01 -0.07 14.39
N GLN A 43 -6.57 -0.64 13.29
CA GLN A 43 -5.57 -0.01 12.41
C GLN A 43 -6.30 0.80 11.33
N VAL A 44 -5.92 2.06 11.15
CA VAL A 44 -6.55 2.96 10.18
C VAL A 44 -5.53 3.47 9.18
N VAL A 45 -5.87 3.37 7.90
CA VAL A 45 -5.14 4.02 6.80
C VAL A 45 -6.02 5.14 6.23
N LEU A 46 -5.51 6.36 6.20
CA LEU A 46 -6.21 7.51 5.66
C LEU A 46 -5.78 7.80 4.22
N VAL A 47 -6.75 7.93 3.32
CA VAL A 47 -6.56 8.39 1.94
C VAL A 47 -7.34 9.70 1.78
N SER A 48 -6.63 10.83 1.89
CA SER A 48 -7.24 12.16 1.77
C SER A 48 -7.02 12.79 0.39
N SER A 49 -8.04 13.50 -0.10
CA SER A 49 -7.88 14.49 -1.16
C SER A 49 -7.47 15.85 -0.56
N GLY A 50 -7.39 16.90 -1.38
CA GLY A 50 -7.24 18.29 -0.90
C GLY A 50 -5.95 19.00 -1.32
N ALA A 51 -4.90 18.25 -1.71
CA ALA A 51 -3.59 18.80 -2.06
C ALA A 51 -3.65 19.92 -3.11
N VAL A 52 -4.36 19.72 -4.23
CA VAL A 52 -4.48 20.76 -5.25
C VAL A 52 -5.18 22.02 -4.71
N ALA A 53 -6.21 21.88 -3.87
CA ALA A 53 -6.93 23.04 -3.33
C ALA A 53 -6.05 23.85 -2.36
N GLU A 54 -5.29 23.16 -1.50
CA GLU A 54 -4.30 23.79 -0.63
C GLU A 54 -3.20 24.50 -1.44
N GLY A 55 -2.70 23.84 -2.49
CA GLY A 55 -1.68 24.43 -3.35
C GLY A 55 -2.18 25.65 -4.10
N MET A 56 -3.42 25.62 -4.60
CA MET A 56 -4.04 26.80 -5.20
C MET A 56 -4.12 27.97 -4.22
N GLN A 57 -4.50 27.74 -2.96
CA GLN A 57 -4.52 28.80 -1.95
C GLN A 57 -3.12 29.37 -1.73
N ARG A 58 -2.11 28.50 -1.55
CA ARG A 58 -0.71 28.91 -1.33
C ARG A 58 -0.12 29.68 -2.51
N LEU A 59 -0.49 29.31 -3.74
CA LEU A 59 -0.05 29.96 -4.97
C LEU A 59 -0.91 31.19 -5.34
N GLY A 60 -1.94 31.52 -4.56
CA GLY A 60 -2.84 32.64 -4.83
C GLY A 60 -3.75 32.45 -6.06
N TRP A 61 -3.96 31.20 -6.50
CA TRP A 61 -4.75 30.88 -7.69
C TRP A 61 -6.24 30.83 -7.37
N LYS A 62 -7.00 31.80 -7.92
CA LYS A 62 -8.45 31.90 -7.72
C LYS A 62 -9.26 30.93 -8.57
N LYS A 63 -8.71 30.49 -9.71
CA LYS A 63 -9.36 29.57 -10.64
C LYS A 63 -8.57 28.28 -10.69
N ARG A 64 -9.28 27.14 -10.67
CA ARG A 64 -8.64 25.84 -10.82
C ARG A 64 -8.01 25.72 -12.20
N PRO A 65 -6.71 25.39 -12.29
CA PRO A 65 -6.06 25.17 -13.58
C PRO A 65 -6.58 23.92 -14.26
N THR A 66 -6.53 23.90 -15.58
CA THR A 66 -6.88 22.73 -16.41
C THR A 66 -5.65 22.02 -16.95
N ALA A 67 -4.52 22.73 -17.04
CA ALA A 67 -3.28 22.16 -17.53
C ALA A 67 -2.68 21.18 -16.50
N VAL A 68 -2.19 20.04 -16.98
CA VAL A 68 -1.71 18.94 -16.12
C VAL A 68 -0.51 19.37 -15.28
N ASN A 69 0.44 20.10 -15.88
CA ASN A 69 1.62 20.63 -15.21
C ASN A 69 1.26 21.60 -14.07
N GLU A 70 0.28 22.48 -14.28
CA GLU A 70 -0.19 23.41 -13.25
C GLU A 70 -0.90 22.67 -12.11
N LEU A 71 -1.72 21.66 -12.45
CA LEU A 71 -2.36 20.79 -11.45
C LEU A 71 -1.33 20.01 -10.62
N GLN A 72 -0.26 19.52 -11.24
CA GLN A 72 0.84 18.85 -10.56
C GLN A 72 1.62 19.81 -9.66
N ALA A 73 1.90 21.04 -10.13
CA ALA A 73 2.56 22.07 -9.32
C ALA A 73 1.72 22.43 -8.08
N ALA A 74 0.42 22.67 -8.25
CA ALA A 74 -0.48 22.91 -7.11
C ALA A 74 -0.55 21.67 -6.18
N ALA A 75 -0.64 20.46 -6.72
CA ALA A 75 -0.63 19.26 -5.89
C ALA A 75 0.66 19.14 -5.06
N ALA A 76 1.83 19.37 -5.65
CA ALA A 76 3.12 19.30 -4.97
C ALA A 76 3.21 20.34 -3.83
N VAL A 77 2.88 21.60 -4.11
CA VAL A 77 2.90 22.69 -3.11
C VAL A 77 1.91 22.42 -1.98
N GLY A 78 0.70 21.97 -2.31
CA GLY A 78 -0.34 21.76 -1.31
C GLY A 78 -0.25 20.44 -0.55
N GLN A 79 0.45 19.43 -1.08
CA GLN A 79 0.67 18.16 -0.38
C GLN A 79 1.37 18.39 0.96
N MET A 80 2.37 19.27 1.01
CA MET A 80 3.06 19.63 2.25
C MET A 80 2.10 20.20 3.30
N GLY A 81 1.19 21.09 2.88
CA GLY A 81 0.19 21.68 3.77
C GLY A 81 -0.83 20.69 4.28
N LEU A 82 -1.30 19.80 3.40
CA LEU A 82 -2.25 18.76 3.77
C LEU A 82 -1.66 17.78 4.79
N VAL A 83 -0.43 17.31 4.55
CA VAL A 83 0.25 16.38 5.45
C VAL A 83 0.52 17.04 6.80
N GLN A 84 1.05 18.26 6.81
CA GLN A 84 1.32 19.01 8.04
C GLN A 84 0.05 19.27 8.86
N MET A 85 -1.07 19.56 8.19
CA MET A 85 -2.36 19.75 8.88
C MET A 85 -2.82 18.46 9.57
N TYR A 86 -2.78 17.33 8.85
CA TYR A 86 -3.12 16.05 9.45
C TYR A 86 -2.18 15.66 10.58
N GLU A 87 -0.86 15.81 10.39
CA GLU A 87 0.14 15.53 11.42
C GLU A 87 -0.17 16.30 12.70
N ARG A 88 -0.42 17.61 12.59
CA ARG A 88 -0.80 18.44 13.75
C ARG A 88 -2.07 17.94 14.42
N CYS A 89 -3.12 17.66 13.65
CA CYS A 89 -4.39 17.20 14.21
C CYS A 89 -4.28 15.81 14.87
N PHE A 90 -3.44 14.92 14.34
CA PHE A 90 -3.19 13.62 14.94
C PHE A 90 -2.27 13.70 16.17
N ALA A 91 -1.31 14.61 16.18
CA ALA A 91 -0.44 14.86 17.33
C ALA A 91 -1.22 15.31 18.57
N GLU A 92 -2.31 16.07 18.40
CA GLU A 92 -3.24 16.42 19.49
C GLU A 92 -3.93 15.20 20.14
N HIS A 93 -3.81 14.03 19.54
CA HIS A 93 -4.34 12.76 20.04
C HIS A 93 -3.27 11.72 20.35
N ASP A 94 -2.00 12.13 20.46
CA ASP A 94 -0.83 11.26 20.65
C ASP A 94 -0.65 10.22 19.52
N LEU A 95 -1.08 10.57 18.31
CA LEU A 95 -0.92 9.74 17.12
C LEU A 95 0.10 10.35 16.17
N HIS A 96 1.09 9.55 15.79
CA HIS A 96 2.08 9.93 14.79
C HIS A 96 1.72 9.30 13.44
N THR A 97 1.49 10.12 12.43
CA THR A 97 1.37 9.66 11.04
C THR A 97 2.73 9.19 10.53
N ALA A 98 2.76 8.16 9.68
CA ALA A 98 4.01 7.70 9.09
C ALA A 98 4.62 8.77 8.17
N GLN A 99 5.85 9.17 8.50
CA GLN A 99 6.80 10.07 7.82
C GLN A 99 6.45 11.56 7.70
N GLN A 100 7.32 12.38 8.31
CA GLN A 100 7.45 13.84 8.10
C GLN A 100 8.08 14.20 6.73
N GLY A 101 8.68 13.21 6.05
CA GLY A 101 9.36 13.35 4.75
C GLY A 101 10.29 12.16 4.48
N LEU A 102 11.21 12.31 3.52
CA LEU A 102 12.23 11.30 3.24
C LEU A 102 13.28 11.32 4.35
N PHE A 103 13.53 10.18 4.96
CA PHE A 103 14.65 9.97 5.87
C PHE A 103 15.66 9.03 5.19
N SER A 104 16.94 9.15 5.55
CA SER A 104 18.01 8.30 5.02
C SER A 104 17.81 6.80 5.31
N ALA A 105 16.98 6.48 6.31
CA ALA A 105 16.54 5.14 6.70
C ALA A 105 15.18 5.23 7.43
N ASP A 106 14.55 4.10 7.79
CA ASP A 106 13.35 4.12 8.64
C ASP A 106 13.74 4.59 10.05
N PRO A 107 13.31 5.78 10.52
CA PRO A 107 13.70 6.33 11.82
C PRO A 107 13.15 5.53 13.01
N ARG A 108 12.23 4.59 12.76
CA ARG A 108 11.74 3.64 13.78
C ARG A 108 12.69 2.47 13.99
N LYS A 109 13.55 2.20 13.01
CA LYS A 109 14.51 1.09 13.01
C LYS A 109 15.95 1.58 13.19
N ASP A 110 16.25 2.78 12.68
CA ASP A 110 17.56 3.41 12.78
C ASP A 110 17.46 4.75 13.51
N PRO A 111 17.95 4.85 14.76
CA PRO A 111 17.99 6.10 15.52
C PRO A 111 18.87 7.18 14.87
N GLN A 112 19.74 6.83 13.93
CA GLN A 112 20.60 7.75 13.18
C GLN A 112 19.97 8.21 11.87
N ALA A 113 18.74 7.77 11.53
CA ALA A 113 18.06 8.18 10.32
C ALA A 113 17.91 9.71 10.27
N GLN A 114 18.52 10.34 9.27
CA GLN A 114 18.52 11.78 9.11
C GLN A 114 17.42 12.19 8.15
N PHE A 115 16.74 13.29 8.48
CA PHE A 115 15.76 13.90 7.59
C PHE A 115 16.47 14.50 6.37
N VAL A 116 16.03 14.11 5.17
CA VAL A 116 16.59 14.60 3.90
C VAL A 116 16.00 15.98 3.61
N ASN A 117 16.71 17.01 4.05
CA ASN A 117 16.30 18.42 3.88
C ASN A 117 16.40 18.92 2.43
N HIS A 118 17.25 18.31 1.59
CA HIS A 118 17.47 18.70 0.20
C HIS A 118 17.95 17.49 -0.60
N ALA A 119 17.38 17.29 -1.80
CA ALA A 119 17.75 16.21 -2.70
C ALA A 119 17.51 16.61 -4.16
N ILE A 120 18.25 16.02 -5.10
CA ILE A 120 18.06 16.28 -6.53
C ILE A 120 17.01 15.29 -7.07
N ALA A 121 15.93 15.80 -7.65
CA ALA A 121 14.90 14.97 -8.25
C ALA A 121 15.48 14.12 -9.40
N GLY A 122 15.25 12.80 -9.35
CA GLY A 122 15.77 11.83 -10.34
C GLY A 122 17.10 11.18 -9.99
N ASP A 123 17.65 11.42 -8.79
CA ASP A 123 18.76 10.65 -8.26
C ASP A 123 18.31 9.21 -7.93
N THR A 124 18.94 8.22 -8.56
CA THR A 124 18.62 6.79 -8.38
C THR A 124 18.83 6.31 -6.95
N ALA A 125 19.67 6.99 -6.14
CA ALA A 125 19.81 6.71 -4.72
C ALA A 125 18.54 7.05 -3.92
N LEU A 126 17.78 8.07 -4.32
CA LEU A 126 16.50 8.44 -3.68
C LEU A 126 15.37 7.50 -4.09
N GLU A 127 15.40 6.98 -5.32
CA GLU A 127 14.43 6.00 -5.81
C GLU A 127 14.59 4.65 -5.10
N GLN A 128 15.82 4.25 -4.80
CA GLN A 128 16.14 3.09 -3.95
C GLN A 128 15.71 3.29 -2.50
N MET A 129 15.71 4.53 -1.98
CA MET A 129 15.20 4.87 -0.64
C MET A 129 13.66 4.97 -0.57
N ALA A 130 13.00 5.29 -1.69
CA ALA A 130 11.59 5.70 -1.68
C ALA A 130 10.58 4.60 -2.04
N GLY A 131 11.00 3.42 -2.53
CA GLY A 131 10.09 2.28 -2.81
C GLY A 131 8.93 2.64 -3.75
N GLY A 132 9.14 2.45 -5.06
CA GLY A 132 8.40 3.13 -6.13
C GLY A 132 6.89 2.90 -6.32
N ALA A 133 6.39 3.74 -7.23
CA ALA A 133 5.22 3.64 -8.13
C ALA A 133 3.77 3.89 -7.61
N GLY A 134 3.35 5.15 -7.75
CA GLY A 134 2.24 5.59 -8.62
C GLY A 134 0.90 4.84 -8.62
N SER A 135 -0.19 5.56 -8.29
CA SER A 135 -1.51 5.23 -8.83
C SER A 135 -2.30 6.50 -9.22
N SER A 136 -2.80 6.49 -10.45
CA SER A 136 -3.66 7.54 -11.02
C SER A 136 -5.08 7.43 -10.45
N VAL A 137 -5.46 8.37 -9.59
CA VAL A 137 -6.82 8.42 -9.03
C VAL A 137 -7.74 9.22 -9.95
N GLY A 138 -8.70 8.51 -10.54
CA GLY A 138 -9.73 9.03 -11.43
C GLY A 138 -10.70 10.00 -10.76
N THR A 139 -11.19 10.93 -11.57
CA THR A 139 -12.10 12.03 -11.25
C THR A 139 -13.44 11.52 -10.71
N GLY A 140 -13.83 12.08 -9.57
CA GLY A 140 -14.86 11.54 -8.67
C GLY A 140 -16.27 11.46 -9.25
N GLY A 141 -16.98 10.39 -8.88
CA GLY A 141 -18.38 10.14 -9.19
C GLY A 141 -18.92 8.97 -8.35
N MET A 142 -20.18 8.56 -8.53
CA MET A 142 -20.72 7.35 -7.88
C MET A 142 -20.18 6.07 -8.55
N LEU A 143 -20.11 6.06 -9.88
CA LEU A 143 -19.52 4.95 -10.66
C LEU A 143 -18.09 4.64 -10.20
N THR A 144 -17.24 5.65 -10.03
CA THR A 144 -15.86 5.47 -9.55
C THR A 144 -15.80 4.83 -8.16
N LYS A 145 -16.75 5.15 -7.26
CA LYS A 145 -16.81 4.54 -5.92
C LYS A 145 -17.23 3.08 -6.00
N ILE A 146 -18.20 2.75 -6.86
CA ILE A 146 -18.63 1.37 -7.12
C ILE A 146 -17.49 0.55 -7.74
N LEU A 147 -16.76 1.12 -8.72
CA LEU A 147 -15.61 0.45 -9.33
C LEU A 147 -14.46 0.25 -8.33
N ALA A 148 -14.20 1.22 -7.44
CA ALA A 148 -13.23 1.08 -6.37
C ALA A 148 -13.65 -0.01 -5.37
N ALA A 149 -14.92 -0.05 -4.98
CA ALA A 149 -15.48 -1.11 -4.13
C ALA A 149 -15.36 -2.49 -4.78
N LYS A 150 -15.66 -2.61 -6.09
CA LYS A 150 -15.47 -3.85 -6.85
C LYS A 150 -14.01 -4.29 -6.86
N ARG A 151 -13.06 -3.37 -6.98
CA ARG A 151 -11.62 -3.67 -6.90
C ARG A 151 -11.22 -4.13 -5.49
N ALA A 152 -11.70 -3.45 -4.44
CA ALA A 152 -11.45 -3.84 -3.06
C ALA A 152 -12.06 -5.21 -2.71
N ALA A 153 -13.24 -5.53 -3.24
CA ALA A 153 -13.88 -6.82 -3.03
C ALA A 153 -13.05 -8.01 -3.56
N ARG A 154 -12.22 -7.79 -4.60
CA ARG A 154 -11.28 -8.81 -5.12
C ARG A 154 -10.16 -9.19 -4.14
N SER A 155 -9.97 -8.43 -3.06
CA SER A 155 -9.07 -8.82 -1.96
C SER A 155 -9.84 -9.21 -0.69
N GLY A 156 -11.17 -9.42 -0.80
CA GLY A 156 -12.03 -9.74 0.33
C GLY A 156 -12.32 -8.56 1.26
N ALA A 157 -12.14 -7.32 0.77
CA ALA A 157 -12.44 -6.12 1.55
C ALA A 157 -13.89 -5.65 1.33
N HIS A 158 -14.68 -5.66 2.40
CA HIS A 158 -15.99 -5.00 2.43
C HIS A 158 -15.82 -3.49 2.27
N THR A 159 -16.75 -2.84 1.56
CA THR A 159 -16.71 -1.39 1.33
C THR A 159 -17.99 -0.74 1.83
N VAL A 160 -17.89 0.39 2.52
CA VAL A 160 -19.05 1.23 2.88
C VAL A 160 -18.93 2.57 2.15
N ILE A 161 -20.01 2.98 1.51
CA ILE A 161 -20.16 4.31 0.91
C ILE A 161 -21.17 5.07 1.78
N ALA A 162 -20.68 6.03 2.55
CA ALA A 162 -21.49 6.88 3.42
C ALA A 162 -21.28 8.37 3.10
N SER A 163 -22.25 9.20 3.48
CA SER A 163 -22.10 10.65 3.41
C SER A 163 -21.13 11.10 4.50
N GLY A 164 -20.06 11.81 4.11
CA GLY A 164 -19.13 12.39 5.08
C GLY A 164 -19.68 13.61 5.84
N ARG A 165 -20.92 14.04 5.54
CA ARG A 165 -21.62 15.10 6.29
C ARG A 165 -22.42 14.55 7.48
N GLU A 166 -22.53 13.23 7.58
CA GLU A 166 -23.11 12.58 8.74
C GLU A 166 -22.25 12.84 9.97
N LYS A 167 -22.89 13.28 11.07
CA LYS A 167 -22.20 13.50 12.34
C LYS A 167 -21.65 12.17 12.85
N ASP A 168 -20.38 12.19 13.27
CA ASP A 168 -19.67 11.06 13.88
C ASP A 168 -19.73 9.76 13.06
N VAL A 169 -19.78 9.87 11.74
CA VAL A 169 -20.02 8.76 10.82
C VAL A 169 -19.06 7.59 11.00
N LEU A 170 -17.77 7.85 11.24
CA LEU A 170 -16.80 6.77 11.41
C LEU A 170 -16.98 6.05 12.74
N LEU A 171 -17.32 6.79 13.82
CA LEU A 171 -17.58 6.21 15.14
C LEU A 171 -18.82 5.33 15.12
N ARG A 172 -19.89 5.84 14.52
CA ARG A 172 -21.16 5.12 14.36
C ARG A 172 -21.00 3.87 13.50
N LEU A 173 -20.27 3.96 12.37
CA LEU A 173 -19.90 2.79 11.55
C LEU A 173 -18.97 1.81 12.29
N SER A 174 -18.10 2.29 13.18
CA SER A 174 -17.20 1.46 13.99
C SER A 174 -17.97 0.66 15.05
N ALA A 175 -18.96 1.30 15.69
CA ALA A 175 -19.97 0.66 16.54
C ALA A 175 -20.94 -0.22 15.72
N GLY A 176 -20.95 0.00 14.40
CA GLY A 176 -21.65 -0.66 13.30
C GLY A 176 -23.15 -0.43 13.25
N GLU A 177 -23.54 0.77 13.58
CA GLU A 177 -24.70 1.36 12.95
C GLU A 177 -24.58 1.27 11.42
N ALA A 178 -25.66 0.85 10.75
CA ALA A 178 -25.70 0.77 9.30
C ALA A 178 -25.97 2.15 8.69
N ILE A 179 -24.92 2.79 8.16
CA ILE A 179 -24.99 4.13 7.56
C ILE A 179 -24.57 4.06 6.08
N GLY A 180 -25.41 4.58 5.19
CA GLY A 180 -25.15 4.59 3.76
C GLY A 180 -25.32 3.21 3.13
N THR A 181 -24.43 2.85 2.20
CA THR A 181 -24.49 1.59 1.44
C THR A 181 -23.32 0.69 1.78
N HIS A 182 -23.61 -0.51 2.27
CA HIS A 182 -22.63 -1.58 2.49
C HIS A 182 -22.53 -2.47 1.25
N LEU A 183 -21.32 -2.63 0.72
CA LEU A 183 -20.97 -3.50 -0.39
C LEU A 183 -20.13 -4.65 0.16
N GLU A 184 -20.76 -5.80 0.29
CA GLU A 184 -20.15 -6.99 0.85
C GLU A 184 -19.21 -7.68 -0.14
N ALA A 185 -18.00 -8.05 0.30
CA ALA A 185 -17.12 -8.90 -0.48
C ALA A 185 -17.50 -10.37 -0.26
N THR A 186 -17.88 -11.07 -1.33
CA THR A 186 -18.35 -12.45 -1.28
C THR A 186 -17.22 -13.50 -1.30
N GLN A 187 -15.97 -13.08 -1.57
CA GLN A 187 -14.81 -13.97 -1.60
C GLN A 187 -14.04 -13.91 -0.27
N MET A 188 -13.69 -15.07 0.29
CA MET A 188 -12.75 -15.15 1.42
C MET A 188 -11.42 -14.50 1.04
N LYS A 189 -10.84 -13.69 1.93
CA LYS A 189 -9.60 -12.91 1.70
C LYS A 189 -8.45 -13.73 1.10
N THR A 190 -8.30 -14.98 1.51
CA THR A 190 -7.30 -15.93 0.99
C THR A 190 -7.59 -16.39 -0.43
N ALA A 191 -8.85 -16.65 -0.79
CA ALA A 191 -9.24 -17.02 -2.16
C ALA A 191 -9.09 -15.83 -3.13
N ALA A 192 -9.43 -14.62 -2.66
CA ALA A 192 -9.38 -13.39 -3.44
C ALA A 192 -7.93 -12.97 -3.76
N ARG A 193 -7.01 -13.08 -2.79
CA ARG A 193 -5.56 -12.87 -3.00
C ARG A 193 -4.96 -13.90 -3.94
N LYS A 194 -5.35 -15.17 -3.82
CA LYS A 194 -4.91 -16.25 -4.73
C LYS A 194 -5.45 -16.05 -6.16
N GLN A 195 -6.69 -15.59 -6.32
CA GLN A 195 -7.25 -15.24 -7.62
C GLN A 195 -6.52 -14.05 -8.27
N TRP A 196 -6.17 -13.03 -7.49
CA TRP A 196 -5.36 -11.91 -7.99
C TRP A 196 -3.98 -12.38 -8.49
N LEU A 197 -3.34 -13.33 -7.79
CA LEU A 197 -2.08 -13.95 -8.24
C LEU A 197 -2.27 -14.75 -9.54
N ALA A 198 -3.39 -15.46 -9.68
CA ALA A 198 -3.72 -16.20 -10.90
C ALA A 198 -3.96 -15.28 -12.10
N ASP A 199 -4.61 -14.12 -11.89
CA ASP A 199 -4.98 -13.17 -12.94
C ASP A 199 -3.80 -12.33 -13.48
N HIS A 200 -2.66 -12.26 -12.77
CA HIS A 200 -1.44 -11.57 -13.24
C HIS A 200 -0.68 -12.42 -14.27
N LEU A 201 -1.24 -12.50 -15.48
CA LEU A 201 -0.80 -13.34 -16.60
C LEU A 201 0.54 -12.96 -17.25
N ARG A 202 1.22 -11.90 -16.82
CA ARG A 202 2.51 -11.46 -17.36
C ARG A 202 3.56 -11.40 -16.27
N THR A 203 4.10 -12.55 -15.88
CA THR A 203 5.26 -12.65 -15.00
C THR A 203 6.53 -12.36 -15.82
N THR A 204 7.32 -11.36 -15.44
CA THR A 204 8.62 -11.04 -16.08
C THR A 204 9.77 -11.89 -15.52
N GLY A 205 9.50 -12.71 -14.50
CA GLY A 205 10.47 -13.52 -13.78
C GLY A 205 10.03 -14.95 -13.54
N LYS A 206 11.00 -15.87 -13.49
CA LYS A 206 10.79 -17.29 -13.17
C LYS A 206 11.81 -17.79 -12.13
N LEU A 207 11.35 -18.68 -11.27
CA LEU A 207 12.16 -19.45 -10.34
C LEU A 207 12.09 -20.92 -10.75
N ILE A 208 13.24 -21.54 -10.98
CA ILE A 208 13.33 -22.97 -11.33
C ILE A 208 13.54 -23.75 -10.03
N LEU A 209 12.67 -24.71 -9.75
CA LEU A 209 12.60 -25.45 -8.50
C LEU A 209 13.23 -26.85 -8.61
N ASP A 210 13.83 -27.33 -7.54
CA ASP A 210 14.19 -28.75 -7.42
C ASP A 210 12.98 -29.64 -7.11
N ALA A 211 13.15 -30.96 -7.24
CA ALA A 211 12.09 -31.92 -6.99
C ALA A 211 11.55 -31.89 -5.54
N GLY A 212 12.40 -31.53 -4.57
CA GLY A 212 12.01 -31.42 -3.16
C GLY A 212 11.07 -30.24 -2.94
N ALA A 213 11.41 -29.07 -3.48
CA ALA A 213 10.59 -27.87 -3.45
C ALA A 213 9.25 -28.08 -4.18
N VAL A 214 9.27 -28.70 -5.37
CA VAL A 214 8.05 -29.03 -6.11
C VAL A 214 7.13 -29.93 -5.28
N LYS A 215 7.68 -30.96 -4.64
CA LYS A 215 6.91 -31.85 -3.77
C LYS A 215 6.29 -31.11 -2.59
N VAL A 216 7.08 -30.30 -1.89
CA VAL A 216 6.63 -29.52 -0.72
C VAL A 216 5.53 -28.53 -1.10
N LEU A 217 5.66 -27.84 -2.23
CA LEU A 217 4.63 -26.92 -2.70
C LEU A 217 3.33 -27.65 -3.05
N LYS A 218 3.40 -28.74 -3.82
CA LYS A 218 2.20 -29.49 -4.25
C LYS A 218 1.48 -30.22 -3.12
N GLN A 219 2.23 -30.78 -2.17
CA GLN A 219 1.66 -31.70 -1.17
C GLN A 219 1.43 -31.07 0.20
N GLU A 220 2.28 -30.12 0.61
CA GLU A 220 2.30 -29.62 1.99
C GLU A 220 1.87 -28.16 2.10
N GLY A 221 1.72 -27.42 0.98
CA GLY A 221 1.27 -26.03 0.97
C GLY A 221 2.15 -25.09 1.79
N LYS A 222 3.45 -25.40 1.91
CA LYS A 222 4.43 -24.61 2.65
C LYS A 222 5.00 -23.47 1.80
N SER A 223 5.71 -22.55 2.45
CA SER A 223 6.44 -21.47 1.81
C SER A 223 7.59 -22.02 0.94
N LEU A 224 7.96 -21.29 -0.11
CA LEU A 224 9.15 -21.59 -0.91
C LEU A 224 10.38 -20.99 -0.24
N LEU A 225 11.36 -21.84 0.08
CA LEU A 225 12.65 -21.42 0.64
C LEU A 225 13.72 -21.30 -0.47
N PRO A 226 14.73 -20.43 -0.30
CA PRO A 226 15.82 -20.30 -1.28
C PRO A 226 16.57 -21.61 -1.55
N ILE A 227 16.65 -22.49 -0.54
CA ILE A 227 17.33 -23.79 -0.65
C ILE A 227 16.76 -24.68 -1.77
N GLY A 228 15.46 -24.53 -2.05
CA GLY A 228 14.73 -25.32 -3.03
C GLY A 228 14.73 -24.75 -4.46
N VAL A 229 15.40 -23.63 -4.69
CA VAL A 229 15.47 -22.95 -5.99
C VAL A 229 16.84 -23.21 -6.62
N VAL A 230 16.85 -23.72 -7.84
CA VAL A 230 18.06 -24.12 -8.56
C VAL A 230 18.56 -23.06 -9.53
N ALA A 231 17.66 -22.20 -10.04
CA ALA A 231 17.98 -21.13 -10.96
C ALA A 231 16.90 -20.05 -10.95
N VAL A 232 17.28 -18.87 -11.42
CA VAL A 232 16.43 -17.69 -11.55
C VAL A 232 16.55 -17.16 -12.99
N GLU A 233 15.43 -16.81 -13.61
CA GLU A 233 15.37 -16.27 -14.96
C GLU A 233 14.53 -14.99 -15.02
N GLY A 234 14.89 -14.09 -15.92
CA GLY A 234 14.17 -12.83 -16.13
C GLY A 234 14.53 -11.75 -15.10
N TYR A 235 13.68 -10.73 -15.02
CA TYR A 235 13.86 -9.59 -14.13
C TYR A 235 12.61 -9.38 -13.29
N PHE A 236 12.82 -9.19 -11.99
CA PHE A 236 11.77 -8.94 -11.01
C PHE A 236 12.36 -8.29 -9.77
N GLU A 237 11.54 -7.48 -9.11
CA GLU A 237 11.80 -6.83 -7.85
C GLU A 237 10.99 -7.47 -6.72
N ARG A 238 11.33 -7.12 -5.48
CA ARG A 238 10.55 -7.53 -4.32
C ARG A 238 9.08 -7.10 -4.47
N GLY A 239 8.17 -8.03 -4.23
CA GLY A 239 6.73 -7.83 -4.37
C GLY A 239 6.19 -8.12 -5.77
N ASP A 240 7.04 -8.44 -6.74
CA ASP A 240 6.58 -8.88 -8.05
C ASP A 240 6.04 -10.32 -8.01
N VAL A 241 5.11 -10.61 -8.91
CA VAL A 241 4.61 -11.97 -9.13
C VAL A 241 5.58 -12.71 -10.04
N VAL A 242 6.13 -13.82 -9.56
CA VAL A 242 7.02 -14.70 -10.31
C VAL A 242 6.41 -16.09 -10.48
N ALA A 243 6.69 -16.70 -11.64
CA ALA A 243 6.33 -18.09 -11.89
C ALA A 243 7.35 -19.03 -11.26
N CYS A 244 6.87 -20.09 -10.60
CA CYS A 244 7.68 -21.16 -10.06
C CYS A 244 7.52 -22.39 -10.96
N VAL A 245 8.58 -22.75 -11.67
CA VAL A 245 8.59 -23.85 -12.65
C VAL A 245 9.46 -25.01 -12.16
N ASP A 246 9.11 -26.23 -12.54
CA ASP A 246 10.00 -27.37 -12.35
C ASP A 246 11.16 -27.36 -13.37
N THR A 247 12.09 -28.31 -13.24
CA THR A 247 13.22 -28.45 -14.17
C THR A 247 12.83 -28.80 -15.61
N ASN A 248 11.58 -29.23 -15.84
CA ASN A 248 11.03 -29.50 -17.17
C ASN A 248 10.30 -28.29 -17.75
N GLY A 249 10.28 -27.15 -17.03
CA GLY A 249 9.60 -25.92 -17.42
C GLY A 249 8.09 -25.93 -17.17
N ALA A 250 7.55 -26.95 -16.49
CA ALA A 250 6.14 -26.97 -16.12
C ALA A 250 5.90 -26.02 -14.94
N GLU A 251 4.91 -25.14 -15.07
CA GLU A 251 4.57 -24.20 -14.01
C GLU A 251 3.87 -24.93 -12.86
N ILE A 252 4.44 -24.81 -11.66
CA ILE A 252 3.99 -25.48 -10.43
C ILE A 252 3.22 -24.51 -9.54
N ALA A 253 3.67 -23.26 -9.48
CA ALA A 253 3.09 -22.24 -8.64
C ALA A 253 3.38 -20.83 -9.15
N ARG A 254 2.69 -19.84 -8.60
CA ARG A 254 3.04 -18.41 -8.71
C ARG A 254 3.01 -17.77 -7.34
N GLY A 255 3.81 -16.74 -7.14
CA GLY A 255 3.71 -15.98 -5.90
C GLY A 255 4.48 -14.67 -5.88
N LEU A 256 4.24 -13.89 -4.83
CA LEU A 256 4.95 -12.63 -4.58
C LEU A 256 6.32 -12.95 -4.00
N VAL A 257 7.38 -12.53 -4.69
CA VAL A 257 8.76 -12.76 -4.26
C VAL A 257 9.19 -11.75 -3.20
N ASN A 258 9.92 -12.21 -2.18
CA ASN A 258 10.42 -11.35 -1.10
C ASN A 258 11.78 -10.70 -1.41
N TYR A 259 12.45 -11.13 -2.49
CA TYR A 259 13.79 -10.69 -2.88
C TYR A 259 13.83 -10.43 -4.39
N SER A 260 14.65 -9.47 -4.83
CA SER A 260 14.84 -9.19 -6.26
C SER A 260 15.53 -10.37 -6.99
N ALA A 261 15.53 -10.36 -8.32
CA ALA A 261 16.22 -11.38 -9.13
C ALA A 261 17.71 -11.48 -8.78
N SER A 262 18.37 -10.33 -8.59
CA SER A 262 19.80 -10.25 -8.27
C SER A 262 20.14 -10.80 -6.88
N GLU A 263 19.28 -10.55 -5.89
CA GLU A 263 19.43 -11.06 -4.53
C GLU A 263 19.12 -12.56 -4.49
N THR A 264 18.03 -12.96 -5.14
CA THR A 264 17.64 -14.37 -5.27
C THR A 264 18.78 -15.19 -5.83
N ALA A 265 19.46 -14.72 -6.89
CA ALA A 265 20.62 -15.37 -7.49
C ALA A 265 21.76 -15.65 -6.48
N ARG A 266 21.96 -14.75 -5.50
CA ARG A 266 23.02 -14.87 -4.49
C ARG A 266 22.68 -15.86 -3.37
N ILE A 267 21.39 -16.07 -3.10
CA ILE A 267 20.90 -16.94 -2.01
C ILE A 267 20.34 -18.28 -2.52
N LEU A 268 20.46 -18.58 -3.82
CA LEU A 268 20.05 -19.87 -4.38
C LEU A 268 20.73 -21.03 -3.66
N LYS A 269 19.96 -22.08 -3.34
CA LYS A 269 20.43 -23.28 -2.65
C LYS A 269 21.04 -23.02 -1.27
N LYS A 270 20.77 -21.85 -0.67
CA LYS A 270 21.22 -21.52 0.68
C LYS A 270 20.11 -21.74 1.71
N PRO A 271 20.45 -22.21 2.92
CA PRO A 271 19.49 -22.23 4.02
C PRO A 271 19.13 -20.79 4.42
N SER A 272 17.91 -20.59 4.93
CA SER A 272 17.43 -19.26 5.32
C SER A 272 18.32 -18.55 6.36
N SER A 273 19.03 -19.32 7.19
CA SER A 273 20.00 -18.82 8.16
C SER A 273 21.22 -18.14 7.56
N GLU A 274 21.51 -18.36 6.27
CA GLU A 274 22.65 -17.74 5.58
C GLU A 274 22.28 -16.43 4.86
N ILE A 275 20.99 -16.09 4.76
CA ILE A 275 20.53 -14.92 3.98
C ILE A 275 21.17 -13.63 4.52
N GLU A 276 21.15 -13.41 5.84
CA GLU A 276 21.70 -12.20 6.47
C GLU A 276 23.17 -12.02 6.14
N LYS A 277 23.93 -13.10 6.25
CA LYS A 277 25.36 -13.12 5.99
C LYS A 277 25.67 -12.79 4.53
N ILE A 278 24.81 -13.22 3.60
CA ILE A 278 25.04 -13.07 2.16
C ILE A 278 24.58 -11.69 1.68
N LEU A 279 23.41 -11.22 2.12
CA LEU A 279 22.80 -9.98 1.63
C LEU A 279 23.09 -8.77 2.51
N GLY A 280 23.53 -8.98 3.76
CA GLY A 280 23.72 -7.93 4.76
C GLY A 280 22.43 -7.58 5.52
N TYR A 281 21.32 -8.25 5.22
CA TYR A 281 20.03 -8.08 5.88
C TYR A 281 19.15 -9.33 5.67
N VAL A 282 18.10 -9.48 6.47
CA VAL A 282 17.01 -10.46 6.25
C VAL A 282 15.69 -9.72 6.34
N ASP A 283 14.87 -9.87 5.32
CA ASP A 283 13.47 -9.39 5.36
C ASP A 283 12.56 -10.52 5.88
N GLU A 284 12.50 -11.64 5.15
CA GLU A 284 11.75 -12.84 5.53
C GLU A 284 12.62 -14.09 5.32
N ALA A 285 12.37 -15.15 6.09
CA ALA A 285 13.14 -16.40 5.96
C ALA A 285 12.84 -17.12 4.62
N GLU A 286 11.70 -16.82 4.00
CA GLU A 286 11.24 -17.47 2.78
C GLU A 286 11.39 -16.58 1.56
N LEU A 287 11.62 -17.22 0.41
CA LEU A 287 11.66 -16.55 -0.88
C LEU A 287 10.25 -16.15 -1.34
N ILE A 288 9.27 -17.03 -1.09
CA ILE A 288 7.83 -16.76 -1.26
C ILE A 288 7.08 -17.38 -0.09
N HIS A 289 6.38 -16.56 0.68
CA HIS A 289 5.55 -17.05 1.77
C HIS A 289 4.30 -17.78 1.23
N ARG A 290 3.85 -18.86 1.90
CA ARG A 290 2.69 -19.68 1.48
C ARG A 290 1.39 -18.89 1.24
N ASP A 291 1.17 -17.82 2.00
CA ASP A 291 -0.03 -16.97 1.86
C ASP A 291 0.02 -16.05 0.64
N SER A 292 1.21 -15.87 0.08
CA SER A 292 1.50 -15.13 -1.14
C SER A 292 1.79 -16.07 -2.32
N LEU A 293 1.46 -17.36 -2.20
CA LEU A 293 1.70 -18.39 -3.21
C LEU A 293 0.39 -19.11 -3.59
N ILE A 294 0.25 -19.41 -4.87
CA ILE A 294 -0.80 -20.27 -5.44
C ILE A 294 -0.15 -21.42 -6.19
N VAL A 295 -0.58 -22.64 -5.90
CA VAL A 295 -0.18 -23.86 -6.64
C VAL A 295 -1.17 -24.08 -7.78
N MET A 296 -0.65 -24.49 -8.95
CA MET A 296 -1.43 -24.72 -10.18
C MET A 296 -1.91 -26.17 -10.30
#